data_AF-A0A2E4PP35-F1
#
_entry.id   AF-A0A2E4PP35-F1
#
_cell.length_a   1.000
_cell.length_b   1.000
_cell.length_c   1.000
_cell.angle_alpha   90.00
_cell.angle_beta   90.00
_cell.angle_gamma   90.00
#
_symmetry.space_group_name_H-M   'P 1'
#
loop_
_entity.id
_entity.type
_entity.pdbx_description
1 polymer ?
#
loop_
_entity_poly.entity_id
_entity_poly.type
_entity_poly.pdbx_seq_one_letter_code
_entity_poly.pdbx_strand_id
1 'polypeptide(L)' 'MKKTEYFISVNHNTGQLEQAIKNATEKRDIWIKENEDLIGKVDSEDIKINTWSGNNSNVIITIRFTYYPK' A
#
# COMPACT_ATOMS: atom_id res chain seq x y z
N MET A 1 -4.98 -13.84 18.35
CA MET A 1 -5.03 -12.38 18.04
C MET A 1 -5.72 -12.20 16.70
N LYS A 2 -6.59 -11.19 16.56
CA LYS A 2 -7.31 -10.92 15.30
C LYS A 2 -6.36 -10.23 14.32
N LYS A 3 -6.38 -10.60 13.04
CA LYS A 3 -5.64 -9.90 11.99
C LYS A 3 -6.45 -8.69 11.50
N THR A 4 -5.76 -7.59 11.21
CA THR A 4 -6.32 -6.41 10.58
C THR A 4 -5.62 -6.16 9.25
N GLU A 5 -6.39 -5.85 8.22
CA GLU A 5 -5.90 -5.50 6.89
C GLU A 5 -6.08 -4.01 6.63
N TYR A 6 -5.07 -3.38 6.05
CA TYR A 6 -5.10 -2.00 5.60
C TYR A 6 -4.63 -1.93 4.14
N PHE A 7 -5.31 -1.11 3.34
CA PHE A 7 -5.04 -0.98 1.91
C PHE A 7 -4.64 0.45 1.56
N ILE A 8 -3.46 0.61 0.99
CA ILE A 8 -3.00 1.87 0.41
C ILE A 8 -3.13 1.75 -1.10
N SER A 9 -3.66 2.76 -1.77
CA SER A 9 -3.66 2.80 -3.24
C SER A 9 -3.22 4.17 -3.76
N VAL A 10 -2.40 4.15 -4.81
CA VAL A 10 -1.99 5.35 -5.57
C VAL A 10 -2.15 5.10 -7.05
N ASN A 11 -2.50 6.15 -7.78
CA ASN A 11 -2.69 6.14 -9.22
C ASN A 11 -1.62 7.03 -9.86
N HIS A 12 -1.01 6.55 -10.93
CA HIS A 12 0.04 7.23 -11.68
C HIS A 12 0.00 6.86 -13.16
N ASN A 13 0.67 7.66 -13.98
CA ASN A 13 0.96 7.27 -15.36
C ASN A 13 1.93 6.08 -15.38
N THR A 14 1.80 5.19 -16.36
CA THR A 14 2.63 3.98 -16.52
C THR A 14 4.12 4.29 -16.68
N GLY A 15 4.46 5.44 -17.27
CA GLY A 15 5.84 5.92 -17.37
C GLY A 15 6.48 6.37 -16.03
N GLN A 16 5.71 6.34 -14.93
CA GLN A 16 6.14 6.78 -13.60
C GLN A 16 6.02 5.66 -12.56
N LEU A 17 6.16 4.39 -12.99
CA LEU A 17 5.95 3.22 -12.12
C LEU A 17 6.79 3.26 -10.83
N GLU A 18 8.08 3.60 -10.93
CA GLU A 18 8.96 3.68 -9.76
C GLU A 18 8.51 4.77 -8.78
N GLN A 19 8.11 5.93 -9.30
CA GLN A 19 7.56 7.01 -8.48
C GLN A 19 6.22 6.60 -7.83
N ALA A 20 5.41 5.81 -8.54
CA ALA A 20 4.17 5.28 -8.02
C ALA A 20 4.40 4.32 -6.84
N ILE A 21 5.34 3.39 -6.99
CA ILE A 21 5.73 2.46 -5.92
C ILE A 21 6.29 3.24 -4.73
N LYS A 22 7.16 4.23 -4.98
CA LYS A 22 7.73 5.08 -3.93
C LYS A 22 6.63 5.81 -3.15
N ASN A 23 5.70 6.47 -3.84
CA ASN A 23 4.59 7.18 -3.19
C ASN A 23 3.67 6.25 -2.39
N ALA A 24 3.41 5.04 -2.90
CA ALA A 24 2.60 4.04 -2.19
C ALA A 24 3.27 3.61 -0.88
N THR A 25 4.57 3.32 -0.96
CA THR A 25 5.43 2.93 0.16
C THR A 25 5.52 4.04 1.21
N GLU A 26 5.75 5.28 0.79
CA GLU A 26 5.79 6.44 1.70
C GLU A 26 4.47 6.65 2.44
N LYS A 27 3.33 6.54 1.74
CA LYS A 27 2.00 6.62 2.37
C LYS A 27 1.77 5.51 3.38
N ARG A 28 2.23 4.29 3.09
CA ARG A 28 2.18 3.17 4.03
C ARG A 28 3.02 3.48 5.28
N ASP A 29 4.24 3.95 5.11
CA ASP A 29 5.14 4.23 6.24
C ASP A 29 4.64 5.34 7.15
N ILE A 30 4.08 6.41 6.56
CA ILE A 30 3.41 7.47 7.31
C ILE A 30 2.25 6.89 8.13
N TRP A 31 1.39 6.07 7.50
CA TRP A 31 0.26 5.47 8.20
C TRP A 31 0.70 4.54 9.34
N ILE A 32 1.72 3.71 9.12
CA ILE A 32 2.28 2.83 10.17
C ILE A 32 2.76 3.68 11.35
N LYS A 33 3.50 4.75 11.08
CA LYS A 33 4.01 5.66 12.11
C LYS A 33 2.89 6.36 12.88
N GLU A 34 1.84 6.80 12.19
CA GLU A 34 0.67 7.44 12.81
C GLU A 34 -0.16 6.46 13.67
N ASN A 35 -0.03 5.15 13.43
CA ASN A 35 -0.83 4.11 14.08
C ASN A 35 0.03 3.12 14.89
N GLU A 36 1.27 3.49 15.23
CA GLU A 36 2.21 2.62 15.95
C GLU A 36 1.65 2.14 17.31
N ASP A 37 0.80 2.95 17.94
CA ASP A 37 0.11 2.60 19.18
C ASP A 37 -0.91 1.47 19.01
N LEU A 38 -1.47 1.33 17.81
CA LEU A 38 -2.44 0.28 17.48
C LEU A 38 -1.76 -0.98 16.94
N ILE A 39 -0.55 -0.89 16.39
CA ILE A 39 0.13 -1.99 15.72
C ILE A 39 1.00 -2.76 16.72
N GLY A 40 0.65 -4.01 17.01
CA GLY A 40 1.44 -4.88 17.88
C GLY A 40 2.51 -5.66 17.12
N LYS A 41 2.13 -6.33 16.04
CA LYS A 41 3.05 -7.12 15.21
C LYS A 41 2.66 -7.04 13.74
N VAL A 42 3.63 -6.79 12.87
CA VAL A 42 3.45 -6.89 11.41
C VAL A 42 3.41 -8.36 10.99
N ASP A 43 2.42 -8.74 10.19
CA ASP A 43 2.22 -10.12 9.72
C ASP A 43 2.78 -10.29 8.30
N SER A 44 2.30 -9.47 7.36
CA SER A 44 2.71 -9.56 5.95
C SER A 44 2.38 -8.28 5.18
N GLU A 45 3.09 -8.06 4.08
CA GLU A 45 2.79 -7.03 3.10
C GLU A 45 2.75 -7.64 1.69
N ASP A 46 1.77 -7.21 0.89
CA ASP A 46 1.64 -7.57 -0.52
C ASP A 46 1.45 -6.31 -1.38
N ILE A 47 2.19 -6.19 -2.47
CA ILE A 47 2.11 -5.06 -3.40
C ILE A 47 1.57 -5.57 -4.73
N LYS A 48 0.44 -5.01 -5.15
CA LYS A 48 -0.20 -5.31 -6.44
C LYS A 48 -0.17 -4.11 -7.35
N ILE A 49 0.20 -4.34 -8.60
CA ILE A 49 0.28 -3.34 -9.64
C ILE A 49 -0.76 -3.72 -10.69
N ASN A 50 -1.80 -2.90 -10.84
CA ASN A 50 -2.87 -3.15 -11.80
C ASN A 50 -2.95 -2.00 -12.80
N THR A 51 -3.10 -2.30 -14.08
CA THR A 51 -3.42 -1.29 -15.09
C THR A 51 -4.86 -0.83 -14.92
N TRP A 52 -5.10 0.49 -14.98
CA TRP A 52 -6.46 1.02 -14.88
C TRP A 52 -7.19 0.84 -16.21
N SER A 53 -8.27 0.03 -16.17
CA SER A 53 -9.21 -0.33 -17.25
C SER A 53 -8.95 0.27 -18.65
N GLY A 54 -8.50 -0.57 -19.59
CA GLY A 54 -8.51 -0.29 -21.04
C GLY A 54 -7.52 0.77 -21.53
N ASN A 55 -6.96 1.57 -20.63
CA ASN A 55 -6.00 2.62 -20.94
C ASN A 55 -4.66 2.27 -20.28
N ASN A 56 -3.75 1.68 -21.06
CA ASN A 56 -2.43 1.22 -20.60
C ASN A 56 -1.49 2.36 -20.16
N SER A 57 -1.96 3.60 -20.18
CA SER A 57 -1.24 4.79 -19.76
C SER A 57 -1.27 5.04 -18.26
N ASN A 58 -2.11 4.34 -17.47
CA ASN A 58 -2.14 4.49 -16.01
C ASN A 58 -2.03 3.16 -15.25
N VAL A 59 -1.32 3.20 -14.13
CA VAL A 59 -1.14 2.10 -13.17
C VAL A 59 -1.66 2.49 -11.80
N ILE A 60 -2.27 1.53 -11.12
CA ILE A 60 -2.69 1.62 -9.73
C ILE A 60 -1.79 0.67 -8.94
N ILE A 61 -1.06 1.23 -7.97
CA ILE A 61 -0.28 0.46 -7.00
C ILE A 61 -1.12 0.34 -5.74
N THR A 62 -1.43 -0.89 -5.35
CA THR A 62 -2.14 -1.22 -4.12
C THR A 62 -1.22 -1.99 -3.18
N ILE A 63 -1.00 -1.47 -1.98
CA ILE A 63 -0.29 -2.19 -0.91
C ILE A 63 -1.32 -2.71 0.08
N ARG A 64 -1.36 -4.02 0.30
CA ARG A 64 -2.09 -4.67 1.39
C ARG A 64 -1.14 -4.91 2.55
N PHE A 65 -1.34 -4.19 3.62
CA PHE A 65 -0.60 -4.33 4.86
C PHE A 65 -1.42 -5.10 5.89
N THR A 66 -0.88 -6.18 6.44
CA THR A 66 -1.56 -7.03 7.44
C THR A 66 -0.79 -6.99 8.76
N TYR A 67 -1.50 -6.73 9.85
CA TYR A 67 -0.92 -6.64 11.18
C TYR A 67 -1.85 -7.20 12.26
N TYR A 68 -1.28 -7.48 13.43
CA TYR A 68 -2.02 -7.76 14.66
C TYR A 68 -2.06 -6.51 15.51
N PRO A 69 -3.24 -6.12 16.02
CA PRO A 69 -3.33 -5.04 16.97
C PRO A 69 -2.67 -5.42 18.30
N LYS A 70 -2.24 -4.42 19.07
CA LYS A 70 -1.78 -4.60 20.45
C LYS A 70 -2.90 -5.15 21.35
#